data_AF-A0A1V2PBG9-F1
#
_entry.id   AF-A0A1V2PBG9-F1
#
_cell.length_a   1.000
_cell.length_b   1.000
_cell.length_c   1.000
_cell.angle_alpha   90.00
_cell.angle_beta   90.00
_cell.angle_gamma   90.00
#
_symmetry.space_group_name_H-M   'P 1'
#
loop_
_entity.id
_entity.type
_entity.pdbx_description
1 polymer ?
#
loop_
_entity_poly.entity_id
_entity_poly.type
_entity_poly.pdbx_seq_one_letter_code
_entity_poly.pdbx_strand_id
1 'polypeptide(L)'
;MQQLAVHQGVVHRCARRPEGTVDLVAPDGTVPSGDFERTEDGSFVLRISESLPEALFTFTVDGIEHPEPSLGCLAPDPETVIRQVQQRVWPGRQDSGLPRFPVPVLAEGEDDDEPGTGSIVTDLSVSVVAAAPGGWQRIGIECRALGGWLELRSSVTLDDDAVRAWSPPAVVGHWFHRLRMAAYQPSKGTWFAAKYELKRGAPATIEFDREFPDDGDAHGCFEDLRTLPRHSQVIPPSMVQGALLAYELAANLDRHTLDVEPAQNEKPYTLMARLFDGFTNNDRPYTYRPAISASEKEAILSFLDGGKVVLSSSGHSADLLHPERESLVPMAFHTDGVWVWPAAVAYYLRTHGIAPAPDFVRHIRSSGYRTPKSVPRSALDRASAMAMGRPESEAATWEDYDRAAYALADMASRFRVSKRHYGIGRVKDQAWCLVREGDRWAAFWYADDRRELEHVFDTVGQAATYIMGQLWQNYPDLQREADELLDTYEVLDVPIPPSPPLENFERFRYVEVSDLDVEQFGPPTSNLVYAPGTTVDQIVPVLHGDDSPRRLRLTGEWTVVSCVTKDGESRPGDVQAYILPQATGDYLHWGQIVELSAADGS
;
A
#
# COMPACT_ATOMS: atom_id res chain seq x y z
N MET A 1 -0.12 -25.40 8.25
CA MET A 1 -0.85 -24.16 8.55
C MET A 1 -1.46 -23.65 7.26
N GLN A 2 -2.78 -23.51 7.20
CA GLN A 2 -3.50 -23.03 6.01
C GLN A 2 -4.02 -21.61 6.26
N GLN A 3 -3.99 -20.73 5.25
CA GLN A 3 -4.61 -19.41 5.34
C GLN A 3 -6.06 -19.48 4.88
N LEU A 4 -6.98 -19.04 5.74
CA LEU A 4 -8.41 -19.07 5.49
C LEU A 4 -9.02 -17.67 5.68
N ALA A 5 -10.10 -17.44 4.96
CA ALA A 5 -10.93 -16.25 5.07
C ALA A 5 -12.39 -16.66 5.26
N VAL A 6 -13.13 -15.96 6.11
CA VAL A 6 -14.60 -16.03 6.11
C VAL A 6 -15.13 -14.83 5.34
N HIS A 7 -15.84 -15.04 4.23
CA HIS A 7 -16.46 -13.99 3.45
C HIS A 7 -17.90 -14.38 3.12
N GLN A 8 -18.86 -13.49 3.41
CA GLN A 8 -20.30 -13.76 3.25
C GLN A 8 -20.75 -15.06 3.93
N GLY A 9 -20.19 -15.37 5.10
CA GLY A 9 -20.49 -16.59 5.86
C GLY A 9 -19.87 -17.88 5.32
N VAL A 10 -19.12 -17.82 4.22
CA VAL A 10 -18.45 -18.96 3.60
C VAL A 10 -16.96 -18.96 3.94
N VAL A 11 -16.39 -20.14 4.21
CA VAL A 11 -14.96 -20.32 4.45
C VAL A 11 -14.24 -20.57 3.12
N HIS A 12 -13.25 -19.74 2.82
CA HIS A 12 -12.41 -19.83 1.63
C HIS A 12 -10.97 -20.16 2.01
N ARG A 13 -10.30 -20.97 1.19
CA ARG A 13 -8.84 -20.91 1.12
C ARG A 13 -8.45 -19.55 0.55
N CYS A 14 -7.42 -18.91 1.11
CA CYS A 14 -7.03 -17.59 0.66
C CYS A 14 -5.52 -17.37 0.59
N ALA A 15 -5.11 -16.39 -0.21
CA ALA A 15 -3.72 -15.93 -0.28
C ALA A 15 -3.68 -14.40 -0.24
N ARG A 16 -2.95 -13.85 0.73
CA ARG A 16 -2.73 -12.39 0.82
C ARG A 16 -1.71 -11.92 -0.22
N ARG A 17 -1.94 -10.74 -0.77
CA ARG A 17 -1.06 -10.07 -1.72
C ARG A 17 -0.35 -8.86 -1.09
N PRO A 18 0.81 -8.43 -1.60
CA PRO A 18 1.52 -7.25 -1.10
C PRO A 18 0.72 -5.94 -1.18
N GLU A 19 -0.14 -5.79 -2.18
CA GLU A 19 -0.93 -4.59 -2.47
C GLU A 19 -2.21 -4.43 -1.62
N GLY A 20 -2.29 -5.07 -0.45
CA GLY A 20 -3.45 -4.95 0.44
C GLY A 20 -4.72 -5.67 -0.04
N THR A 21 -4.58 -6.65 -0.94
CA THR A 21 -5.69 -7.50 -1.39
C THR A 21 -5.51 -8.95 -0.94
N VAL A 22 -6.62 -9.69 -0.97
CA VAL A 22 -6.65 -11.13 -0.72
C VAL A 22 -7.38 -11.84 -1.85
N ASP A 23 -6.79 -12.92 -2.30
CA ASP A 23 -7.37 -13.82 -3.29
C ASP A 23 -8.14 -14.92 -2.54
N LEU A 24 -9.46 -14.99 -2.76
CA LEU A 24 -10.34 -16.02 -2.21
C LEU A 24 -10.59 -17.11 -3.24
N VAL A 25 -10.24 -18.35 -2.92
CA VAL A 25 -10.49 -19.49 -3.79
C VAL A 25 -11.94 -19.94 -3.62
N ALA A 26 -12.64 -20.17 -4.73
CA ALA A 26 -13.99 -20.72 -4.73
C ALA A 26 -14.01 -22.10 -4.04
N PRO A 27 -14.97 -22.39 -3.16
CA PRO A 27 -15.07 -23.71 -2.54
C PRO A 27 -15.30 -24.81 -3.59
N ASP A 28 -14.67 -25.96 -3.38
CA ASP A 28 -14.79 -27.10 -4.30
C ASP A 28 -16.25 -27.55 -4.44
N GLY A 29 -16.68 -27.84 -5.67
CA GLY A 29 -18.05 -28.27 -5.98
C GLY A 29 -19.11 -27.17 -6.00
N THR A 30 -18.73 -25.90 -5.86
CA THR A 30 -19.64 -24.75 -6.02
C THR A 30 -19.56 -24.17 -7.44
N VAL A 31 -20.67 -23.63 -7.94
CA VAL A 31 -20.66 -22.84 -9.18
C VAL A 31 -20.23 -21.41 -8.79
N PRO A 32 -19.06 -20.94 -9.25
CA PRO A 32 -18.57 -19.61 -8.89
C PRO A 32 -19.51 -18.52 -9.42
N SER A 33 -19.66 -17.41 -8.68
CA SER A 33 -20.35 -16.24 -9.21
C SER A 33 -19.58 -15.64 -10.40
N GLY A 34 -20.23 -14.75 -11.16
CA GLY A 34 -19.58 -14.05 -12.28
C GLY A 34 -18.40 -13.17 -11.89
N ASP A 35 -18.23 -12.87 -10.59
CA ASP A 35 -17.13 -12.05 -10.06
C ASP A 35 -15.84 -12.86 -9.84
N PHE A 36 -15.90 -14.19 -9.91
CA PHE A 36 -14.71 -15.04 -9.80
C PHE A 36 -14.00 -15.13 -11.15
N GLU A 37 -12.71 -14.87 -11.14
CA GLU A 37 -11.83 -15.01 -12.30
C GLU A 37 -11.22 -16.41 -12.32
N ARG A 38 -11.14 -17.01 -13.51
CA ARG A 38 -10.51 -18.32 -13.70
C ARG A 38 -9.00 -18.15 -13.85
N THR A 39 -8.23 -18.85 -13.04
CA THR A 39 -6.76 -18.85 -13.06
C THR A 39 -6.19 -19.91 -14.01
N GLU A 40 -4.89 -19.84 -14.31
CA GLU A 40 -4.21 -20.77 -15.22
C GLU A 40 -4.24 -22.23 -14.72
N ASP A 41 -4.23 -22.43 -13.41
CA ASP A 41 -4.34 -23.75 -12.77
C ASP A 41 -5.77 -24.33 -12.79
N GLY A 42 -6.73 -23.58 -13.34
CA GLY A 42 -8.13 -23.98 -13.47
C GLY A 42 -9.00 -23.69 -12.25
N SER A 43 -8.44 -23.13 -11.17
CA SER A 43 -9.22 -22.67 -10.03
C SER A 43 -9.95 -21.35 -10.32
N PHE A 44 -10.88 -20.98 -9.44
CA PHE A 44 -11.64 -19.73 -9.54
C PHE A 44 -11.31 -18.87 -8.32
N VAL A 45 -10.91 -17.62 -8.56
CA VAL A 45 -10.45 -16.70 -7.52
C VAL A 45 -11.23 -15.39 -7.56
N LEU A 46 -11.68 -14.94 -6.38
CA LEU A 46 -12.26 -13.61 -6.17
C LEU A 46 -11.22 -12.75 -5.44
N ARG A 47 -10.76 -11.68 -6.09
CA ARG A 47 -9.81 -10.72 -5.50
C ARG A 47 -10.54 -9.55 -4.86
N ILE A 48 -10.32 -9.35 -3.57
CA ILE A 48 -10.95 -8.26 -2.80
C ILE A 48 -9.96 -7.60 -1.85
N SER A 49 -10.29 -6.40 -1.34
CA SER A 49 -9.55 -5.77 -0.24
C SER A 49 -9.45 -6.72 0.96
N GLU A 50 -8.28 -6.83 1.58
CA GLU A 50 -8.05 -7.79 2.67
C GLU A 50 -8.84 -7.48 3.96
N SER A 51 -9.46 -6.31 4.05
CA SER A 51 -10.37 -5.90 5.11
C SER A 51 -11.85 -6.26 4.88
N LEU A 52 -12.21 -6.81 3.71
CA LEU A 52 -13.58 -7.17 3.36
C LEU A 52 -14.04 -8.55 3.85
N PRO A 53 -13.16 -9.57 4.00
CA PRO A 53 -13.51 -10.75 4.77
C PRO A 53 -13.92 -10.40 6.20
N GLU A 54 -14.86 -11.17 6.74
CA GLU A 54 -15.25 -11.09 8.15
C GLU A 54 -14.12 -11.48 9.09
N ALA A 55 -13.31 -12.46 8.67
CA ALA A 55 -12.11 -12.84 9.35
C ALA A 55 -11.09 -13.33 8.33
N LEU A 56 -9.82 -12.99 8.58
CA LEU A 56 -8.65 -13.64 8.01
C LEU A 56 -7.94 -14.34 9.15
N PHE A 57 -7.60 -15.61 8.97
CA PHE A 57 -6.93 -16.37 10.01
C PHE A 57 -6.09 -17.49 9.43
N THR A 58 -5.17 -17.96 10.26
CA THR A 58 -4.41 -19.17 9.99
C THR A 58 -5.01 -20.32 10.77
N PHE A 59 -5.03 -21.48 10.13
CA PHE A 59 -5.73 -22.66 10.60
C PHE A 59 -4.80 -23.86 10.69
N THR A 60 -4.82 -24.53 11.83
CA THR A 60 -4.17 -25.83 12.03
C THR A 60 -5.10 -26.80 12.76
N VAL A 61 -4.90 -28.10 12.48
CA VAL A 61 -5.50 -29.20 13.23
C VAL A 61 -4.36 -30.10 13.63
N ASP A 62 -4.05 -30.13 14.92
CA ASP A 62 -3.04 -31.02 15.47
C ASP A 62 -3.64 -32.42 15.62
N GLY A 63 -2.85 -33.45 15.29
CA GLY A 63 -3.27 -34.86 15.37
C GLY A 63 -3.87 -35.45 14.09
N ILE A 64 -4.10 -34.64 13.05
CA ILE A 64 -4.60 -35.10 11.74
C ILE A 64 -3.67 -34.67 10.60
N GLU A 65 -3.28 -35.64 9.77
CA GLU A 65 -2.56 -35.37 8.53
C GLU A 65 -3.52 -34.82 7.46
N HIS A 66 -3.15 -33.69 6.83
CA HIS A 66 -3.91 -33.04 5.76
C HIS A 66 -5.40 -32.75 6.08
N PRO A 67 -5.72 -31.93 7.10
CA PRO A 67 -7.10 -31.61 7.42
C PRO A 67 -7.78 -30.81 6.30
N GLU A 68 -9.03 -31.15 6.00
CA GLU A 68 -9.91 -30.40 5.10
C GLU A 68 -10.79 -29.42 5.91
N PRO A 69 -10.50 -28.11 5.90
CA PRO A 69 -11.15 -27.16 6.82
C PRO A 69 -12.64 -26.97 6.58
N SER A 70 -13.15 -27.27 5.39
CA SER A 70 -14.56 -27.11 5.03
C SER A 70 -15.44 -28.29 5.44
N LEU A 71 -14.86 -29.48 5.62
CA LEU A 71 -15.61 -30.72 5.88
C LEU A 71 -15.46 -31.22 7.32
N GLY A 72 -14.37 -30.84 8.01
CA GLY A 72 -14.03 -31.42 9.31
C GLY A 72 -13.54 -32.86 9.19
N CYS A 73 -13.05 -33.43 10.29
CA CYS A 73 -12.50 -34.79 10.31
C CYS A 73 -12.75 -35.47 11.65
N LEU A 74 -13.19 -36.74 11.59
CA LEU A 74 -13.32 -37.61 12.76
C LEU A 74 -11.99 -38.32 13.00
N ALA A 75 -11.59 -38.46 14.26
CA ALA A 75 -10.39 -39.22 14.61
C ALA A 75 -10.49 -40.67 14.11
N PRO A 76 -9.39 -41.23 13.57
CA PRO A 76 -9.37 -42.60 13.08
C PRO A 76 -9.56 -43.62 14.21
N ASP A 77 -9.04 -43.32 15.40
CA ASP A 77 -9.12 -44.15 16.61
C ASP A 77 -9.42 -43.30 17.87
N PRO A 78 -9.81 -43.93 19.00
CA PRO A 78 -10.15 -43.23 20.24
C PRO A 78 -8.98 -42.56 20.97
N GLU A 79 -7.75 -42.98 20.73
CA GLU A 79 -6.55 -42.44 21.41
C GLU A 79 -6.03 -41.18 20.73
N THR A 80 -6.41 -40.96 19.47
CA THR A 80 -6.05 -39.77 18.70
C THR A 80 -6.67 -38.51 19.33
N VAL A 81 -5.81 -37.62 19.81
CA VAL A 81 -6.20 -36.30 20.31
C VAL A 81 -6.17 -35.30 19.16
N ILE A 82 -7.28 -34.59 18.98
CA ILE A 82 -7.41 -33.55 17.96
C ILE A 82 -7.51 -32.19 18.65
N ARG A 83 -6.77 -31.21 18.14
CA ARG A 83 -6.86 -29.82 18.57
C ARG A 83 -6.93 -28.91 17.35
N GLN A 84 -7.98 -28.12 17.25
CA GLN A 84 -8.17 -27.15 16.18
C GLN A 84 -7.72 -25.77 16.67
N VAL A 85 -6.84 -25.09 15.94
CA VAL A 85 -6.33 -23.76 16.31
C VAL A 85 -6.58 -22.76 15.19
N GLN A 86 -7.12 -21.61 15.57
CA GLN A 86 -7.31 -20.44 14.71
C GLN A 86 -6.51 -19.27 15.28
N GLN A 87 -5.69 -18.64 14.45
CA GLN A 87 -4.98 -17.41 14.81
C GLN A 87 -5.29 -16.32 13.79
N ARG A 88 -6.01 -15.28 14.25
CA ARG A 88 -6.48 -14.16 13.43
C ARG A 88 -5.32 -13.35 12.88
N VAL A 89 -5.43 -12.99 11.61
CA VAL A 89 -4.49 -12.16 10.88
C VAL A 89 -5.13 -10.78 10.71
N TRP A 90 -4.35 -9.75 11.01
CA TRP A 90 -4.77 -8.36 10.88
C TRP A 90 -4.72 -7.86 9.42
N PRO A 91 -5.80 -7.23 8.90
CA PRO A 91 -5.76 -6.45 7.66
C PRO A 91 -4.91 -5.19 7.83
N GLY A 92 -4.00 -4.92 6.91
CA GLY A 92 -2.99 -3.88 7.00
C GLY A 92 -1.68 -4.48 7.51
N ARG A 93 -0.76 -4.84 6.60
CA ARG A 93 0.60 -5.27 6.96
C ARG A 93 1.28 -4.16 7.76
N GLN A 94 1.67 -4.51 8.99
CA GLN A 94 2.48 -3.75 9.96
C GLN A 94 1.97 -2.35 10.36
N ASP A 95 1.60 -2.21 11.65
CA ASP A 95 2.12 -1.07 12.42
C ASP A 95 3.62 -1.37 12.61
N SER A 96 4.48 -0.80 11.76
CA SER A 96 5.94 -0.87 11.91
C SER A 96 6.35 0.04 13.08
N GLY A 97 5.98 -0.35 14.29
CA GLY A 97 6.23 0.41 15.49
C GLY A 97 5.75 -0.30 16.75
N LEU A 98 6.10 0.29 17.88
CA LEU A 98 5.72 -0.23 19.20
C LEU A 98 4.20 -0.46 19.29
N PRO A 99 3.77 -1.59 19.88
CA PRO A 99 2.35 -1.86 20.09
C PRO A 99 1.73 -0.71 20.89
N ARG A 100 0.78 0.01 20.29
CA ARG A 100 0.07 1.08 21.00
C ARG A 100 -1.10 0.46 21.75
N PHE A 101 -1.22 0.71 23.05
CA PHE A 101 -2.48 0.49 23.76
C PHE A 101 -3.42 1.62 23.38
N PRO A 102 -4.45 1.40 22.54
CA PRO A 102 -5.49 2.38 22.44
C PRO A 102 -6.22 2.41 23.77
N VAL A 103 -6.28 3.59 24.39
CA VAL A 103 -7.17 3.80 25.53
C VAL A 103 -8.54 4.12 24.91
N PRO A 104 -9.48 3.15 24.82
CA PRO A 104 -10.85 3.51 24.46
C PRO A 104 -11.39 4.57 25.43
N VAL A 105 -12.33 5.38 24.94
CA VAL A 105 -13.06 6.30 25.81
C VAL A 105 -14.11 5.48 26.57
N LEU A 106 -13.70 4.87 27.68
CA LEU A 106 -14.60 4.15 28.58
C LEU A 106 -15.07 5.11 29.67
N ALA A 107 -16.36 5.43 29.70
CA ALA A 107 -16.95 6.17 30.80
C ALA A 107 -17.27 5.24 31.97
N GLU A 108 -17.11 5.72 33.20
CA GLU A 108 -17.52 4.98 34.41
C GLU A 108 -19.05 4.97 34.51
N GLY A 109 -19.65 3.78 34.72
CA GLY A 109 -21.06 3.64 35.08
C GLY A 109 -22.08 3.57 33.93
N GLU A 110 -21.66 3.28 32.70
CA GLU A 110 -22.60 2.91 31.63
C GLU A 110 -23.09 1.46 31.86
N ASP A 111 -24.39 1.30 32.18
CA ASP A 111 -25.04 -0.01 32.23
C ASP A 111 -25.31 -0.49 30.79
N ASP A 112 -24.53 -1.46 30.33
CA ASP A 112 -24.73 -2.11 29.04
C ASP A 112 -25.85 -3.16 29.14
N ASP A 113 -26.77 -3.16 28.18
CA ASP A 113 -27.75 -4.25 28.01
C ASP A 113 -27.03 -5.60 27.85
N GLU A 114 -27.59 -6.66 28.45
CA GLU A 114 -27.01 -7.99 28.30
C GLU A 114 -27.13 -8.46 26.83
N PRO A 115 -26.03 -8.86 26.19
CA PRO A 115 -26.03 -9.16 24.77
C PRO A 115 -26.85 -10.42 24.48
N GLY A 116 -27.78 -10.29 23.55
CA GLY A 116 -28.60 -11.41 23.07
C GLY A 116 -27.77 -12.43 22.27
N THR A 117 -27.21 -13.43 22.95
CA THR A 117 -26.39 -14.49 22.32
C THR A 117 -27.21 -15.68 21.79
N GLY A 118 -28.49 -15.78 22.15
CA GLY A 118 -29.32 -16.98 21.88
C GLY A 118 -29.49 -17.32 20.39
N SER A 119 -29.63 -16.33 19.51
CA SER A 119 -29.70 -16.57 18.06
C SER A 119 -28.38 -17.13 17.51
N ILE A 120 -27.24 -16.62 17.97
CA ILE A 120 -25.90 -17.06 17.57
C ILE A 120 -25.67 -18.51 18.00
N VAL A 121 -26.08 -18.88 19.22
CA VAL A 121 -25.98 -20.28 19.70
C VAL A 121 -26.86 -21.21 18.87
N THR A 122 -28.00 -20.73 18.40
CA THR A 122 -28.89 -21.49 17.50
C THR A 122 -28.21 -21.74 16.15
N ASP A 123 -27.66 -20.70 15.52
CA ASP A 123 -26.98 -20.82 14.22
C ASP A 123 -25.68 -21.63 14.30
N LEU A 124 -24.93 -21.50 15.40
CA LEU A 124 -23.81 -22.38 15.75
C LEU A 124 -24.28 -23.83 15.79
N SER A 125 -25.39 -24.11 16.47
CA SER A 125 -25.93 -25.48 16.60
C SER A 125 -26.37 -26.05 15.26
N VAL A 126 -26.97 -25.24 14.38
CA VAL A 126 -27.29 -25.64 13.00
C VAL A 126 -26.02 -26.04 12.25
N SER A 127 -24.94 -25.26 12.39
CA SER A 127 -23.66 -25.52 11.72
C SER A 127 -22.97 -26.77 12.28
N VAL A 128 -23.04 -27.00 13.60
CA VAL A 128 -22.52 -28.21 14.25
C VAL A 128 -23.28 -29.44 13.78
N VAL A 129 -24.62 -29.39 13.73
CA VAL A 129 -25.45 -30.52 13.27
C VAL A 129 -25.20 -30.84 11.80
N ALA A 130 -25.07 -29.83 10.95
CA ALA A 130 -24.81 -30.01 9.53
C ALA A 130 -23.46 -30.71 9.26
N ALA A 131 -22.48 -30.51 10.13
CA ALA A 131 -21.14 -31.10 10.03
C ALA A 131 -20.95 -32.37 10.88
N ALA A 132 -21.95 -32.75 11.68
CA ALA A 132 -21.82 -33.83 12.63
C ALA A 132 -21.59 -35.18 11.91
N PRO A 133 -20.66 -36.02 12.41
CA PRO A 133 -20.42 -37.35 11.85
C PRO A 133 -21.68 -38.22 11.83
N GLY A 134 -21.79 -39.13 10.86
CA GLY A 134 -22.90 -40.08 10.78
C GLY A 134 -23.02 -40.91 12.08
N GLY A 135 -24.25 -41.08 12.58
CA GLY A 135 -24.51 -41.86 13.80
C GLY A 135 -24.39 -41.10 15.12
N TRP A 136 -24.03 -39.81 15.12
CA TRP A 136 -23.85 -39.03 16.35
C TRP A 136 -25.08 -39.04 17.28
N GLN A 137 -24.81 -39.04 18.58
CA GLN A 137 -25.79 -38.96 19.67
C GLN A 137 -25.54 -37.78 20.62
N ARG A 138 -24.26 -37.49 20.90
CA ARG A 138 -23.83 -36.36 21.73
C ARG A 138 -22.58 -35.72 21.13
N ILE A 139 -22.50 -34.40 21.16
CA ILE A 139 -21.32 -33.61 20.79
C ILE A 139 -20.96 -32.72 21.97
N GLY A 140 -19.67 -32.72 22.32
CA GLY A 140 -19.09 -31.78 23.28
C GLY A 140 -17.98 -30.97 22.60
N ILE A 141 -18.01 -29.66 22.78
CA ILE A 141 -16.97 -28.75 22.27
C ILE A 141 -16.53 -27.83 23.39
N GLU A 142 -15.24 -27.87 23.71
CA GLU A 142 -14.59 -26.91 24.59
C GLU A 142 -13.82 -25.92 23.72
N CYS A 143 -14.13 -24.64 23.89
CA CYS A 143 -13.46 -23.53 23.23
C CYS A 143 -12.63 -22.76 24.25
N ARG A 144 -11.36 -22.49 23.94
CA ARG A 144 -10.52 -21.51 24.66
C ARG A 144 -10.18 -20.37 23.71
N ALA A 145 -10.19 -19.13 24.18
CA ALA A 145 -9.88 -17.98 23.33
C ALA A 145 -9.21 -16.84 24.11
N LEU A 146 -8.15 -16.29 23.50
CA LEU A 146 -7.41 -15.13 24.00
C LEU A 146 -6.87 -14.32 22.81
N GLY A 147 -7.18 -13.03 22.78
CA GLY A 147 -6.79 -12.14 21.69
C GLY A 147 -7.32 -12.61 20.34
N GLY A 148 -6.42 -12.72 19.37
CA GLY A 148 -6.69 -13.29 18.04
C GLY A 148 -6.64 -14.82 18.00
N TRP A 149 -6.35 -15.50 19.11
CA TRP A 149 -6.18 -16.94 19.18
C TRP A 149 -7.44 -17.64 19.71
N LEU A 150 -7.80 -18.77 19.10
CA LEU A 150 -8.93 -19.61 19.46
C LEU A 150 -8.56 -21.08 19.27
N GLU A 151 -8.81 -21.90 20.29
CA GLU A 151 -8.59 -23.35 20.29
C GLU A 151 -9.92 -24.08 20.53
N LEU A 152 -10.21 -25.10 19.72
CA LEU A 152 -11.29 -26.05 19.97
C LEU A 152 -10.75 -27.45 20.28
N ARG A 153 -11.34 -28.06 21.31
CA ARG A 153 -11.26 -29.50 21.58
C ARG A 153 -12.67 -30.05 21.57
N SER A 154 -12.91 -31.03 20.71
CA SER A 154 -14.24 -31.55 20.49
C SER A 154 -14.27 -33.06 20.41
N SER A 155 -15.37 -33.61 20.91
CA SER A 155 -15.63 -35.03 20.92
C SER A 155 -17.07 -35.31 20.48
N VAL A 156 -17.26 -36.47 19.86
CA VAL A 156 -18.56 -36.98 19.47
C VAL A 156 -18.76 -38.37 20.07
N THR A 157 -19.93 -38.61 20.64
CA THR A 157 -20.42 -39.94 21.00
C THR A 157 -21.32 -40.43 19.87
N LEU A 158 -21.02 -41.61 19.32
CA LEU A 158 -21.76 -42.22 18.22
C LEU A 158 -22.83 -43.21 18.74
N ASP A 159 -23.52 -43.89 17.84
CA ASP A 159 -24.61 -44.84 18.13
C ASP A 159 -24.12 -46.17 18.71
N ASP A 160 -22.83 -46.47 18.58
CA ASP A 160 -22.12 -47.59 19.20
C ASP A 160 -21.55 -47.24 20.59
N ASP A 161 -21.96 -46.11 21.18
CA ASP A 161 -21.41 -45.51 22.42
C ASP A 161 -19.91 -45.16 22.35
N ALA A 162 -19.25 -45.28 21.20
CA ALA A 162 -17.85 -44.89 21.06
C ALA A 162 -17.72 -43.36 21.13
N VAL A 163 -16.78 -42.91 21.95
CA VAL A 163 -16.37 -41.49 22.01
C VAL A 163 -15.12 -41.31 21.17
N ARG A 164 -15.17 -40.39 20.22
CA ARG A 164 -14.04 -40.06 19.34
C ARG A 164 -13.80 -38.55 19.32
N ALA A 165 -12.54 -38.16 19.27
CA ALA A 165 -12.19 -36.77 18.98
C ALA A 165 -12.65 -36.40 17.56
N TRP A 166 -13.06 -35.16 17.39
CA TRP A 166 -13.61 -34.66 16.13
C TRP A 166 -13.09 -33.24 15.91
N SER A 167 -12.52 -32.94 14.74
CA SER A 167 -12.33 -31.56 14.30
C SER A 167 -13.57 -31.14 13.51
N PRO A 168 -14.39 -30.21 13.99
CA PRO A 168 -15.44 -29.63 13.17
C PRO A 168 -14.83 -28.77 12.03
N PRO A 169 -15.61 -28.46 10.99
CA PRO A 169 -15.21 -27.49 9.98
C PRO A 169 -14.83 -26.14 10.61
N ALA A 170 -13.94 -25.39 9.95
CA ALA A 170 -13.43 -24.10 10.43
C ALA A 170 -14.55 -23.07 10.70
N VAL A 171 -15.70 -23.18 10.02
CA VAL A 171 -16.87 -22.32 10.26
C VAL A 171 -17.41 -22.44 11.69
N VAL A 172 -17.28 -23.61 12.34
CA VAL A 172 -17.72 -23.82 13.73
C VAL A 172 -16.85 -22.99 14.68
N GLY A 173 -15.52 -23.01 14.51
CA GLY A 173 -14.63 -22.14 15.28
C GLY A 173 -14.89 -20.65 15.04
N HIS A 174 -15.25 -20.28 13.81
CA HIS A 174 -15.66 -18.91 13.50
C HIS A 174 -16.97 -18.50 14.19
N TRP A 175 -17.92 -19.42 14.39
CA TRP A 175 -19.12 -19.17 15.20
C TRP A 175 -18.80 -18.90 16.68
N PHE A 176 -17.83 -19.62 17.26
CA PHE A 176 -17.32 -19.29 18.60
C PHE A 176 -16.65 -17.90 18.62
N HIS A 177 -15.93 -17.53 17.57
CA HIS A 177 -15.39 -16.17 17.44
C HIS A 177 -16.51 -15.11 17.40
N ARG A 178 -17.55 -15.29 16.58
CA ARG A 178 -18.73 -14.41 16.52
C ARG A 178 -19.41 -14.29 17.89
N LEU A 179 -19.61 -15.41 18.56
CA LEU A 179 -20.19 -15.47 19.90
C LEU A 179 -19.34 -14.70 20.92
N ARG A 180 -18.02 -14.78 20.81
CA ARG A 180 -17.07 -14.05 21.65
C ARG A 180 -17.15 -12.53 21.45
N MET A 181 -17.28 -12.09 20.20
CA MET A 181 -17.47 -10.67 19.86
C MET A 181 -18.82 -10.16 20.38
N ALA A 182 -19.88 -10.94 20.22
CA ALA A 182 -21.21 -10.57 20.67
C ALA A 182 -21.37 -10.59 22.19
N ALA A 183 -20.70 -11.51 22.90
CA ALA A 183 -20.78 -11.61 24.36
C ALA A 183 -19.98 -10.53 25.10
N TYR A 184 -19.15 -9.77 24.38
CA TYR A 184 -18.27 -8.76 24.96
C TYR A 184 -19.06 -7.53 25.44
N GLN A 185 -18.75 -7.09 26.66
CA GLN A 185 -19.19 -5.82 27.24
C GLN A 185 -17.97 -5.05 27.77
N PRO A 186 -17.81 -3.75 27.49
CA PRO A 186 -16.74 -2.95 28.07
C PRO A 186 -16.64 -3.02 29.61
N SER A 187 -17.79 -3.12 30.27
CA SER A 187 -17.89 -3.19 31.74
C SER A 187 -17.50 -4.55 32.34
N LYS A 188 -17.55 -5.65 31.58
CA LYS A 188 -17.31 -7.02 32.08
C LYS A 188 -16.23 -7.81 31.32
N GLY A 189 -15.78 -7.31 30.18
CA GLY A 189 -14.98 -8.07 29.22
C GLY A 189 -15.80 -9.12 28.48
N THR A 190 -15.13 -10.19 28.06
CA THR A 190 -15.74 -11.38 27.43
C THR A 190 -15.27 -12.64 28.15
N TRP A 191 -15.72 -13.81 27.70
CA TRP A 191 -15.29 -15.11 28.20
C TRP A 191 -13.93 -15.55 27.64
N PHE A 192 -13.23 -16.39 28.38
CA PHE A 192 -11.94 -17.01 27.99
C PHE A 192 -12.10 -18.49 27.63
N ALA A 193 -13.12 -19.16 28.17
CA ALA A 193 -13.52 -20.48 27.73
C ALA A 193 -15.05 -20.61 27.59
N ALA A 194 -15.47 -21.50 26.71
CA ALA A 194 -16.87 -21.86 26.51
C ALA A 194 -17.00 -23.38 26.40
N LYS A 195 -17.95 -23.97 27.13
CA LYS A 195 -18.29 -25.40 27.06
C LYS A 195 -19.64 -25.55 26.39
N TYR A 196 -19.66 -26.18 25.23
CA TYR A 196 -20.86 -26.42 24.43
C TYR A 196 -21.20 -27.91 24.45
N GLU A 197 -22.44 -28.24 24.79
CA GLU A 197 -22.97 -29.60 24.69
C GLU A 197 -24.23 -29.63 23.82
N LEU A 198 -24.30 -30.62 22.95
CA LEU A 198 -25.48 -30.89 22.13
C LEU A 198 -25.81 -32.38 22.20
N LYS A 199 -27.07 -32.69 22.54
CA LYS A 199 -27.63 -34.05 22.45
C LYS A 199 -28.64 -34.11 21.32
N ARG A 200 -28.69 -35.24 20.62
CA ARG A 200 -29.63 -35.42 19.52
C ARG A 200 -31.07 -35.24 20.00
N GLY A 201 -31.80 -34.33 19.37
CA GLY A 201 -33.20 -34.01 19.70
C GLY A 201 -33.39 -33.10 20.93
N ALA A 202 -32.31 -32.59 21.53
CA ALA A 202 -32.38 -31.61 22.63
C ALA A 202 -31.76 -30.27 22.19
N PRO A 203 -32.16 -29.14 22.81
CA PRO A 203 -31.47 -27.87 22.59
C PRO A 203 -30.03 -27.95 23.10
N ALA A 204 -29.14 -27.20 22.46
CA ALA A 204 -27.77 -27.06 22.93
C ALA A 204 -27.70 -26.29 24.25
N THR A 205 -26.74 -26.65 25.09
CA THR A 205 -26.36 -25.91 26.29
C THR A 205 -24.97 -25.34 26.10
N ILE A 206 -24.77 -24.09 26.50
CA ILE A 206 -23.46 -23.44 26.49
C ILE A 206 -23.20 -22.74 27.82
N GLU A 207 -22.01 -22.97 28.37
CA GLU A 207 -21.55 -22.36 29.61
C GLU A 207 -20.31 -21.53 29.32
N PHE A 208 -20.26 -20.30 29.82
CA PHE A 208 -19.14 -19.38 29.63
C PHE A 208 -18.33 -19.26 30.91
N ASP A 209 -17.02 -19.42 30.78
CA ASP A 209 -16.06 -19.15 31.83
C ASP A 209 -15.31 -17.84 31.55
N ARG A 210 -15.33 -16.96 32.55
CA ARG A 210 -14.68 -15.64 32.53
C ARG A 210 -13.44 -15.58 33.41
N GLU A 211 -13.08 -16.69 34.07
CA GLU A 211 -11.82 -16.78 34.79
C GLU A 211 -10.65 -16.75 33.81
N PHE A 212 -9.66 -15.91 34.11
CA PHE A 212 -8.50 -15.75 33.24
C PHE A 212 -7.56 -16.94 33.41
N PRO A 213 -7.09 -17.56 32.31
CA PRO A 213 -6.27 -18.75 32.40
C PRO A 213 -4.84 -18.46 32.90
N ASP A 214 -4.28 -19.38 33.69
CA ASP A 214 -2.91 -19.27 34.22
C ASP A 214 -1.83 -19.31 33.13
N ASP A 215 -2.12 -19.94 31.98
CA ASP A 215 -1.24 -20.13 30.82
C ASP A 215 -1.49 -19.11 29.70
N GLY A 216 -2.10 -17.96 30.00
CA GLY A 216 -2.35 -16.89 29.02
C GLY A 216 -1.05 -16.34 28.40
N ASP A 217 -0.93 -16.38 27.08
CA ASP A 217 0.27 -15.91 26.39
C ASP A 217 0.33 -14.36 26.34
N ALA A 218 1.55 -13.82 26.38
CA ALA A 218 1.77 -12.38 26.46
C ALA A 218 1.16 -11.61 25.28
N HIS A 219 1.36 -12.10 24.05
CA HIS A 219 0.87 -11.46 22.84
C HIS A 219 -0.66 -11.51 22.76
N GLY A 220 -1.25 -12.66 23.12
CA GLY A 220 -2.68 -12.85 23.29
C GLY A 220 -3.28 -11.84 24.26
N CYS A 221 -2.68 -11.65 25.44
CA CYS A 221 -3.13 -10.65 26.41
C CYS A 221 -3.16 -9.23 25.83
N PHE A 222 -2.10 -8.83 25.14
CA PHE A 222 -2.03 -7.53 24.48
C PHE A 222 -3.09 -7.38 23.39
N GLU A 223 -3.16 -8.33 22.45
CA GLU A 223 -4.09 -8.31 21.34
C GLU A 223 -5.55 -8.34 21.78
N ASP A 224 -5.83 -9.01 22.90
CA ASP A 224 -7.13 -9.07 23.53
C ASP A 224 -7.56 -7.71 24.08
N LEU A 225 -6.73 -7.09 24.93
CA LEU A 225 -6.99 -5.75 25.45
C LEU A 225 -7.07 -4.72 24.33
N ARG A 226 -6.29 -4.88 23.26
CA ARG A 226 -6.32 -3.98 22.10
C ARG A 226 -7.58 -4.15 21.25
N THR A 227 -8.20 -5.33 21.23
CA THR A 227 -9.39 -5.65 20.40
C THR A 227 -10.70 -5.52 21.17
N LEU A 228 -10.71 -5.96 22.43
CA LEU A 228 -11.84 -6.04 23.35
C LEU A 228 -11.52 -5.27 24.65
N PRO A 229 -11.39 -3.93 24.56
CA PRO A 229 -10.80 -3.13 25.62
C PRO A 229 -11.78 -2.84 26.75
N ARG A 230 -11.52 -3.41 27.93
CA ARG A 230 -12.44 -3.39 29.08
C ARG A 230 -12.00 -2.41 30.17
N HIS A 231 -12.93 -2.08 31.07
CA HIS A 231 -12.66 -1.21 32.21
C HIS A 231 -11.51 -1.77 33.06
N SER A 232 -10.62 -0.89 33.55
CA SER A 232 -9.39 -1.31 34.26
C SER A 232 -9.66 -2.20 35.48
N GLN A 233 -10.78 -1.99 36.16
CA GLN A 233 -11.21 -2.77 37.33
C GLN A 233 -11.57 -4.23 37.01
N VAL A 234 -11.91 -4.54 35.75
CA VAL A 234 -12.24 -5.90 35.30
C VAL A 234 -11.14 -6.54 34.47
N ILE A 235 -9.96 -5.90 34.37
CA ILE A 235 -8.78 -6.52 33.77
C ILE A 235 -8.09 -7.38 34.83
N PRO A 236 -7.94 -8.69 34.61
CA PRO A 236 -7.17 -9.56 35.50
C PRO A 236 -5.72 -9.08 35.66
N PRO A 237 -5.11 -9.08 36.86
CA PRO A 237 -3.73 -8.64 37.05
C PRO A 237 -2.71 -9.41 36.19
N SER A 238 -2.90 -10.72 36.02
CA SER A 238 -2.06 -11.57 35.15
C SER A 238 -2.17 -11.18 33.67
N MET A 239 -3.35 -10.77 33.22
CA MET A 239 -3.56 -10.25 31.86
C MET A 239 -2.81 -8.94 31.64
N VAL A 240 -2.79 -8.04 32.64
CA VAL A 240 -1.99 -6.80 32.59
C VAL A 240 -0.50 -7.13 32.49
N GLN A 241 -0.02 -8.07 33.31
CA GLN A 241 1.38 -8.50 33.30
C GLN A 241 1.78 -9.09 31.93
N GLY A 242 0.95 -9.97 31.36
CA GLY A 242 1.18 -10.54 30.04
C GLY A 242 1.22 -9.47 28.94
N ALA A 243 0.30 -8.50 28.97
CA ALA A 243 0.25 -7.44 27.98
C ALA A 243 1.44 -6.47 28.09
N LEU A 244 1.91 -6.16 29.30
CA LEU A 244 3.15 -5.41 29.54
C LEU A 244 4.38 -6.17 29.03
N LEU A 245 4.45 -7.48 29.28
CA LEU A 245 5.53 -8.32 28.76
C LEU A 245 5.57 -8.32 27.22
N ALA A 246 4.43 -8.39 26.55
CA ALA A 246 4.38 -8.29 25.09
C ALA A 246 4.89 -6.94 24.58
N TYR A 247 4.54 -5.85 25.26
CA TYR A 247 5.06 -4.52 24.93
C TYR A 247 6.57 -4.43 25.12
N GLU A 248 7.10 -4.95 26.23
CA GLU A 248 8.54 -4.98 26.50
C GLU A 248 9.30 -5.80 25.46
N LEU A 249 8.78 -6.97 25.09
CA LEU A 249 9.35 -7.83 24.04
C LEU A 249 9.37 -7.12 22.68
N ALA A 250 8.27 -6.47 22.30
CA ALA A 250 8.20 -5.70 21.06
C ALA A 250 9.17 -4.51 21.09
N ALA A 251 9.30 -3.81 22.22
CA ALA A 251 10.24 -2.71 22.37
C ALA A 251 11.71 -3.13 22.34
N ASN A 252 12.02 -4.32 22.85
CA ASN A 252 13.34 -4.92 22.70
C ASN A 252 13.64 -5.24 21.23
N LEU A 253 12.70 -5.87 20.54
CA LEU A 253 12.84 -6.19 19.11
C LEU A 253 13.05 -4.91 18.29
N ASP A 254 12.22 -3.89 18.49
CA ASP A 254 12.29 -2.60 17.80
C ASP A 254 13.66 -1.93 17.97
N ARG A 255 14.20 -1.92 19.21
CA ARG A 255 15.57 -1.43 19.50
C ARG A 255 16.66 -2.22 18.77
N HIS A 256 16.50 -3.52 18.62
CA HIS A 256 17.47 -4.37 17.92
C HIS A 256 17.33 -4.33 16.40
N THR A 257 16.19 -3.89 15.88
CA THR A 257 15.94 -3.70 14.45
C THR A 257 16.26 -2.29 13.95
N LEU A 258 16.76 -1.37 14.80
CA LEU A 258 17.20 -0.03 14.39
C LEU A 258 18.32 -0.04 13.32
N ASP A 259 19.04 -1.17 13.16
CA ASP A 259 20.07 -1.36 12.13
C ASP A 259 19.54 -2.01 10.82
N VAL A 260 18.25 -2.36 10.78
CA VAL A 260 17.59 -2.86 9.56
C VAL A 260 16.79 -1.69 9.00
N GLU A 261 17.17 -1.19 7.82
CA GLU A 261 16.34 -0.21 7.13
C GLU A 261 14.89 -0.70 7.12
N PRO A 262 13.91 0.14 7.54
CA PRO A 262 12.51 -0.26 7.45
C PRO A 262 12.25 -0.73 6.03
N ALA A 263 11.41 -1.75 5.82
CA ALA A 263 11.14 -2.28 4.50
C ALA A 263 10.61 -1.15 3.58
N GLN A 264 11.52 -0.45 2.90
CA GLN A 264 11.31 0.79 2.14
C GLN A 264 10.51 0.56 0.85
N ASN A 265 9.88 -0.61 0.69
CA ASN A 265 9.38 -1.12 -0.58
C ASN A 265 8.04 -1.86 -0.49
N GLU A 266 7.26 -1.71 0.59
CA GLU A 266 5.84 -2.11 0.50
C GLU A 266 5.08 -1.04 -0.30
N LYS A 267 4.53 -1.44 -1.44
CA LYS A 267 3.68 -0.59 -2.27
C LYS A 267 2.54 -0.05 -1.37
N PRO A 268 2.28 1.27 -1.35
CA PRO A 268 1.15 1.82 -0.64
C PRO A 268 -0.14 1.13 -1.05
N TYR A 269 -0.98 0.81 -0.07
CA TYR A 269 -2.28 0.20 -0.30
C TYR A 269 -3.36 0.95 0.48
N THR A 270 -4.61 0.60 0.20
CA THR A 270 -5.79 1.17 0.86
C THR A 270 -6.73 0.03 1.21
N LEU A 271 -7.40 0.14 2.35
CA LEU A 271 -8.36 -0.85 2.86
C LEU A 271 -9.79 -0.32 2.78
N MET A 272 -10.76 -1.20 2.58
CA MET A 272 -12.18 -0.86 2.59
C MET A 272 -12.82 -1.20 3.95
N ALA A 273 -13.47 -0.24 4.59
CA ALA A 273 -14.30 -0.47 5.75
C ALA A 273 -15.61 -1.14 5.34
N ARG A 274 -15.85 -2.31 5.93
CA ARG A 274 -17.01 -3.11 5.62
C ARG A 274 -18.24 -2.64 6.40
N LEU A 275 -19.37 -2.49 5.70
CA LEU A 275 -20.62 -2.01 6.30
C LEU A 275 -21.29 -3.07 7.21
N PHE A 276 -21.45 -4.30 6.72
CA PHE A 276 -22.08 -5.44 7.42
C PHE A 276 -21.19 -6.67 7.39
N ASP A 277 -21.44 -7.64 8.28
CA ASP A 277 -20.57 -8.79 8.38
C ASP A 277 -20.84 -9.88 7.33
N GLY A 278 -22.02 -9.80 6.73
CA GLY A 278 -22.43 -10.54 5.55
C GLY A 278 -23.94 -10.44 5.41
N PHE A 279 -24.48 -11.27 4.53
CA PHE A 279 -25.91 -11.38 4.29
C PHE A 279 -26.38 -12.82 4.46
N THR A 280 -27.57 -12.98 4.99
CA THR A 280 -28.28 -14.27 4.97
C THR A 280 -28.78 -14.59 3.56
N ASN A 281 -29.23 -15.83 3.32
CA ASN A 281 -29.81 -16.24 2.04
C ASN A 281 -31.04 -15.43 1.60
N ASN A 282 -31.66 -14.67 2.51
CA ASN A 282 -32.80 -13.79 2.23
C ASN A 282 -32.37 -12.31 2.13
N ASP A 283 -31.11 -12.04 1.81
CA ASP A 283 -30.50 -10.71 1.69
C ASP A 283 -30.61 -9.83 2.94
N ARG A 284 -30.87 -10.42 4.11
CA ARG A 284 -30.83 -9.67 5.38
C ARG A 284 -29.39 -9.54 5.88
N PRO A 285 -28.91 -8.33 6.17
CA PRO A 285 -27.57 -8.14 6.71
C PRO A 285 -27.49 -8.65 8.16
N TYR A 286 -26.29 -9.10 8.56
CA TYR A 286 -25.98 -9.45 9.95
C TYR A 286 -24.68 -8.78 10.41
N THR A 287 -24.52 -8.62 11.73
CA THR A 287 -23.30 -8.10 12.37
C THR A 287 -23.03 -8.80 13.70
N TYR A 288 -21.78 -9.19 13.91
CA TYR A 288 -21.27 -9.80 15.13
C TYR A 288 -20.06 -9.00 15.62
N ARG A 289 -20.32 -7.79 16.11
CA ARG A 289 -19.29 -6.80 16.47
C ARG A 289 -19.26 -6.56 17.97
N PRO A 290 -18.09 -6.30 18.56
CA PRO A 290 -17.98 -5.88 19.94
C PRO A 290 -18.80 -4.61 20.19
N ALA A 291 -19.49 -4.56 21.34
CA ALA A 291 -20.12 -3.33 21.81
C ALA A 291 -19.08 -2.21 21.98
N ILE A 292 -19.53 -0.97 21.78
CA ILE A 292 -18.74 0.26 21.96
C ILE A 292 -19.50 1.16 22.94
N SER A 293 -18.79 1.81 23.84
CA SER A 293 -19.38 2.74 24.82
C SER A 293 -20.01 3.95 24.11
N ALA A 294 -20.90 4.66 24.79
CA ALA A 294 -21.53 5.85 24.21
C ALA A 294 -20.49 6.94 23.89
N SER A 295 -19.52 7.14 24.79
CA SER A 295 -18.44 8.11 24.59
C SER A 295 -17.52 7.73 23.43
N GLU A 296 -17.20 6.44 23.26
CA GLU A 296 -16.41 5.97 22.11
C GLU A 296 -17.19 6.08 20.81
N LYS A 297 -18.49 5.79 20.82
CA LYS A 297 -19.38 5.99 19.66
C LYS A 297 -19.32 7.43 19.15
N GLU A 298 -19.36 8.43 20.03
CA GLU A 298 -19.23 9.85 19.63
C GLU A 298 -17.88 10.17 19.00
N ALA A 299 -16.79 9.67 19.59
CA ALA A 299 -15.44 9.86 19.04
C ALA A 299 -15.26 9.21 17.67
N ILE A 300 -15.80 7.99 17.50
CA ILE A 300 -15.82 7.28 16.21
C ILE A 300 -16.65 8.06 15.19
N LEU A 301 -17.85 8.54 15.55
CA LEU A 301 -18.67 9.35 14.64
C LEU A 301 -17.92 10.62 14.19
N SER A 302 -17.26 11.32 15.11
CA SER A 302 -16.45 12.49 14.77
C SER A 302 -15.31 12.15 13.81
N PHE A 303 -14.65 11.00 13.98
CA PHE A 303 -13.64 10.53 13.03
C PHE A 303 -14.25 10.24 11.65
N LEU A 304 -15.37 9.50 11.61
CA LEU A 304 -16.02 9.11 10.36
C LEU A 304 -16.51 10.31 9.55
N ASP A 305 -17.08 11.31 10.23
CA ASP A 305 -17.57 12.55 9.61
C ASP A 305 -16.41 13.51 9.24
N GLY A 306 -15.23 13.36 9.86
CA GLY A 306 -14.04 14.16 9.60
C GLY A 306 -13.16 13.70 8.44
N GLY A 307 -13.52 12.59 7.77
CA GLY A 307 -12.78 12.03 6.65
C GLY A 307 -12.81 12.92 5.40
N LYS A 308 -11.84 12.77 4.50
CA LYS A 308 -11.87 13.43 3.19
C LYS A 308 -12.86 12.71 2.27
N VAL A 309 -13.80 13.45 1.70
CA VAL A 309 -14.75 12.92 0.72
C VAL A 309 -14.02 12.65 -0.61
N VAL A 310 -14.09 11.43 -1.12
CA VAL A 310 -13.48 11.02 -2.40
C VAL A 310 -14.49 10.71 -3.49
N LEU A 311 -15.73 10.42 -3.10
CA LEU A 311 -16.85 10.21 -4.01
C LEU A 311 -18.13 10.62 -3.30
N SER A 312 -19.01 11.35 -3.98
CA SER A 312 -20.33 11.69 -3.44
C SER A 312 -21.38 11.74 -4.54
N SER A 313 -22.61 11.40 -4.17
CA SER A 313 -23.83 11.58 -4.93
C SER A 313 -24.81 12.39 -4.09
N SER A 314 -25.67 13.19 -4.74
CA SER A 314 -26.73 13.94 -4.06
C SER A 314 -27.92 13.06 -3.63
N GLY A 315 -27.95 11.79 -4.05
CA GLY A 315 -29.00 10.83 -3.70
C GLY A 315 -28.77 10.11 -2.36
N HIS A 316 -29.82 9.43 -1.89
CA HIS A 316 -29.77 8.54 -0.74
C HIS A 316 -30.13 7.12 -1.17
N SER A 317 -29.55 6.12 -0.50
CA SER A 317 -29.95 4.71 -0.66
C SER A 317 -30.93 4.29 0.43
N ALA A 318 -31.60 3.15 0.21
CA ALA A 318 -32.47 2.53 1.21
C ALA A 318 -31.68 2.09 2.45
N ASP A 319 -32.35 2.13 3.60
CA ASP A 319 -31.88 1.49 4.82
C ASP A 319 -32.07 -0.02 4.70
N LEU A 320 -30.99 -0.80 4.77
CA LEU A 320 -30.99 -2.25 4.60
C LEU A 320 -31.57 -2.99 5.80
N LEU A 321 -31.71 -2.35 6.97
CA LEU A 321 -32.44 -2.90 8.10
C LEU A 321 -33.94 -2.60 8.03
N HIS A 322 -34.30 -1.50 7.37
CA HIS A 322 -35.67 -1.02 7.22
C HIS A 322 -35.94 -0.53 5.79
N PRO A 323 -35.89 -1.43 4.79
CA PRO A 323 -35.98 -1.06 3.37
C PRO A 323 -37.33 -0.46 2.99
N GLU A 324 -38.35 -0.66 3.83
CA GLU A 324 -39.68 -0.07 3.70
C GLU A 324 -39.73 1.45 4.00
N ARG A 325 -38.69 2.00 4.63
CA ARG A 325 -38.61 3.43 4.98
C ARG A 325 -38.11 4.27 3.81
N GLU A 326 -38.23 5.59 3.96
CA GLU A 326 -37.62 6.54 3.03
C GLU A 326 -36.10 6.29 2.91
N SER A 327 -35.56 6.49 1.72
CA SER A 327 -34.12 6.39 1.47
C SER A 327 -33.40 7.53 2.18
N LEU A 328 -32.73 7.22 3.29
CA LEU A 328 -32.06 8.17 4.17
C LEU A 328 -30.55 7.94 4.26
N VAL A 329 -30.02 6.85 3.67
CA VAL A 329 -28.61 6.50 3.80
C VAL A 329 -27.77 7.32 2.80
N PRO A 330 -26.82 8.15 3.25
CA PRO A 330 -26.04 8.99 2.35
C PRO A 330 -25.14 8.18 1.40
N MET A 331 -25.13 8.56 0.12
CA MET A 331 -24.30 7.94 -0.91
C MET A 331 -22.99 8.70 -1.12
N ALA A 332 -22.05 8.54 -0.19
CA ALA A 332 -20.71 9.10 -0.30
C ALA A 332 -19.65 8.14 0.26
N PHE A 333 -18.40 8.31 -0.16
CA PHE A 333 -17.23 7.63 0.39
C PHE A 333 -16.24 8.64 0.94
N HIS A 334 -15.70 8.31 2.10
CA HIS A 334 -14.69 9.07 2.81
C HIS A 334 -13.39 8.27 2.91
N THR A 335 -12.29 8.96 3.13
CA THR A 335 -10.98 8.36 3.41
C THR A 335 -10.14 9.20 4.35
N ASP A 336 -9.20 8.55 5.02
CA ASP A 336 -8.09 9.16 5.73
C ASP A 336 -6.73 8.89 5.04
N GLY A 337 -6.74 8.29 3.85
CA GLY A 337 -5.55 7.88 3.10
C GLY A 337 -5.16 6.42 3.26
N VAL A 338 -5.60 5.75 4.34
CA VAL A 338 -5.34 4.32 4.58
C VAL A 338 -6.61 3.50 4.43
N TRP A 339 -7.71 3.99 5.01
CA TRP A 339 -9.03 3.35 4.93
C TRP A 339 -9.98 4.18 4.06
N VAL A 340 -10.86 3.48 3.36
CA VAL A 340 -12.01 4.02 2.64
C VAL A 340 -13.26 3.51 3.31
N TRP A 341 -14.23 4.36 3.59
CA TRP A 341 -15.50 3.93 4.18
C TRP A 341 -16.68 4.63 3.52
N PRO A 342 -17.80 3.91 3.31
CA PRO A 342 -19.03 4.56 2.89
C PRO A 342 -19.59 5.40 4.06
N ALA A 343 -20.19 6.54 3.73
CA ALA A 343 -20.92 7.40 4.69
C ALA A 343 -22.03 6.65 5.42
N ALA A 344 -22.52 5.55 4.83
CA ALA A 344 -23.40 4.59 5.46
C ALA A 344 -22.87 4.10 6.81
N VAL A 345 -21.55 3.88 6.99
CA VAL A 345 -20.99 3.42 8.27
C VAL A 345 -21.36 4.38 9.41
N ALA A 346 -21.23 5.69 9.19
CA ALA A 346 -21.62 6.69 10.18
C ALA A 346 -23.15 6.70 10.41
N TYR A 347 -23.94 6.53 9.34
CA TYR A 347 -25.40 6.43 9.45
C TYR A 347 -25.85 5.25 10.32
N TYR A 348 -25.35 4.03 10.08
CA TYR A 348 -25.76 2.84 10.83
C TYR A 348 -25.27 2.88 12.28
N LEU A 349 -24.08 3.43 12.54
CA LEU A 349 -23.62 3.66 13.90
C LEU A 349 -24.53 4.66 14.63
N ARG A 350 -24.85 5.79 13.99
CA ARG A 350 -25.67 6.85 14.58
C ARG A 350 -27.10 6.38 14.85
N THR A 351 -27.75 5.79 13.85
CA THR A 351 -29.18 5.44 13.82
C THR A 351 -29.48 4.11 14.49
N HIS A 352 -28.65 3.09 14.25
CA HIS A 352 -28.92 1.70 14.67
C HIS A 352 -27.94 1.17 15.73
N GLY A 353 -26.94 1.97 16.13
CA GLY A 353 -25.95 1.54 17.13
C GLY A 353 -25.00 0.44 16.62
N ILE A 354 -24.96 0.19 15.32
CA ILE A 354 -24.07 -0.83 14.73
C ILE A 354 -22.64 -0.28 14.73
N ALA A 355 -21.79 -0.83 15.59
CA ALA A 355 -20.36 -0.53 15.62
C ALA A 355 -19.72 -0.76 14.24
N PRO A 356 -18.69 -0.01 13.81
CA PRO A 356 -17.93 -0.35 12.61
C PRO A 356 -17.18 -1.67 12.76
N ALA A 357 -16.68 -2.23 11.65
CA ALA A 357 -15.89 -3.47 11.68
C ALA A 357 -14.72 -3.37 12.69
N PRO A 358 -14.42 -4.41 13.48
CA PRO A 358 -13.42 -4.33 14.57
C PRO A 358 -12.05 -3.86 14.11
N ASP A 359 -11.69 -4.19 12.86
CA ASP A 359 -10.42 -3.81 12.30
C ASP A 359 -10.39 -2.35 11.88
N PHE A 360 -11.50 -1.81 11.39
CA PHE A 360 -11.57 -0.38 11.20
C PHE A 360 -11.57 0.38 12.53
N VAL A 361 -12.27 -0.11 13.56
CA VAL A 361 -12.27 0.49 14.91
C VAL A 361 -10.86 0.52 15.51
N ARG A 362 -10.08 -0.56 15.38
CA ARG A 362 -8.69 -0.59 15.86
C ARG A 362 -7.82 0.46 15.16
N HIS A 363 -8.03 0.71 13.86
CA HIS A 363 -7.35 1.80 13.15
C HIS A 363 -7.78 3.20 13.63
N ILE A 364 -9.08 3.42 13.83
CA ILE A 364 -9.58 4.69 14.39
C ILE A 364 -8.99 4.95 15.78
N ARG A 365 -8.87 3.91 16.59
CA ARG A 365 -8.24 3.94 17.90
C ARG A 365 -6.74 4.27 17.83
N SER A 366 -5.99 3.65 16.91
CA SER A 366 -4.54 3.90 16.76
C SER A 366 -4.22 5.31 16.24
N SER A 367 -5.15 5.93 15.51
CA SER A 367 -5.08 7.35 15.11
C SER A 367 -5.51 8.33 16.22
N GLY A 368 -5.97 7.83 17.37
CA GLY A 368 -6.48 8.66 18.46
C GLY A 368 -7.78 9.38 18.11
N TYR A 369 -8.65 8.74 17.30
CA TYR A 369 -9.94 9.27 16.83
C TYR A 369 -9.82 10.58 16.05
N ARG A 370 -8.69 10.82 15.40
CA ARG A 370 -8.46 12.03 14.60
C ARG A 370 -8.09 11.67 13.17
N THR A 371 -8.77 12.29 12.22
CA THR A 371 -8.38 12.22 10.82
C THR A 371 -7.12 13.05 10.57
N PRO A 372 -6.27 12.65 9.61
CA PRO A 372 -5.07 13.40 9.27
C PRO A 372 -5.43 14.76 8.65
N LYS A 373 -4.59 15.76 8.90
CA LYS A 373 -4.80 17.14 8.41
C LYS A 373 -4.76 17.22 6.88
N SER A 374 -3.87 16.48 6.24
CA SER A 374 -3.77 16.30 4.79
C SER A 374 -3.72 14.80 4.46
N VAL A 375 -4.20 14.47 3.27
CA VAL A 375 -4.11 13.12 2.68
C VAL A 375 -3.37 13.28 1.35
N PRO A 376 -2.31 12.50 1.08
CA PRO A 376 -1.60 12.56 -0.19
C PRO A 376 -2.52 12.33 -1.39
N ARG A 377 -2.22 12.97 -2.52
CA ARG A 377 -3.06 12.87 -3.73
C ARG A 377 -3.14 11.44 -4.26
N SER A 378 -2.04 10.71 -4.28
CA SER A 378 -2.02 9.29 -4.67
C SER A 378 -2.95 8.43 -3.82
N ALA A 379 -3.01 8.69 -2.51
CA ALA A 379 -3.91 8.01 -1.59
C ALA A 379 -5.39 8.37 -1.86
N LEU A 380 -5.70 9.62 -2.21
CA LEU A 380 -7.04 10.03 -2.64
C LEU A 380 -7.45 9.34 -3.95
N ASP A 381 -6.53 9.26 -4.92
CA ASP A 381 -6.78 8.60 -6.21
C ASP A 381 -7.00 7.10 -6.03
N ARG A 382 -6.20 6.43 -5.20
CA ARG A 382 -6.43 5.04 -4.76
C ARG A 382 -7.78 4.85 -4.09
N ALA A 383 -8.11 5.74 -3.14
CA ALA A 383 -9.37 5.68 -2.41
C ALA A 383 -10.57 5.83 -3.34
N SER A 384 -10.48 6.75 -4.31
CA SER A 384 -11.49 6.96 -5.35
C SER A 384 -11.64 5.72 -6.24
N ALA A 385 -10.52 5.13 -6.70
CA ALA A 385 -10.53 3.90 -7.49
C ALA A 385 -11.15 2.71 -6.72
N MET A 386 -10.85 2.60 -5.42
CA MET A 386 -11.42 1.57 -4.55
C MET A 386 -12.93 1.76 -4.33
N ALA A 387 -13.39 2.98 -4.03
CA ALA A 387 -14.83 3.31 -3.97
C ALA A 387 -15.53 3.06 -5.33
N MET A 388 -14.75 3.17 -6.39
CA MET A 388 -15.00 2.79 -7.77
C MET A 388 -15.48 1.38 -8.08
N GLY A 389 -14.92 0.43 -7.33
CA GLY A 389 -14.71 -0.93 -7.82
C GLY A 389 -13.77 -1.02 -9.02
N ARG A 390 -12.86 -0.06 -9.22
CA ARG A 390 -11.91 -0.04 -10.34
C ARG A 390 -10.47 -0.30 -9.85
N PRO A 391 -9.61 -0.88 -10.70
CA PRO A 391 -8.21 -1.07 -10.33
C PRO A 391 -7.54 0.28 -10.09
N GLU A 392 -6.63 0.31 -9.12
CA GLU A 392 -5.71 1.42 -8.95
C GLU A 392 -4.85 1.59 -10.21
N SER A 393 -4.63 2.84 -10.62
CA SER A 393 -3.61 3.18 -11.63
C SER A 393 -2.60 4.15 -11.02
N GLU A 394 -1.31 3.79 -11.08
CA GLU A 394 -0.22 4.72 -10.75
C GLU A 394 0.21 5.57 -11.96
N ALA A 395 -0.42 5.43 -13.13
CA ALA A 395 0.02 6.11 -14.35
C ALA A 395 0.10 7.64 -14.16
N ALA A 396 -0.90 8.25 -13.53
CA ALA A 396 -0.91 9.68 -13.26
C ALA A 396 0.23 10.12 -12.33
N THR A 397 0.56 9.31 -11.31
CA THR A 397 1.68 9.56 -10.40
C THR A 397 3.02 9.56 -11.16
N TRP A 398 3.19 8.63 -12.09
CA TRP A 398 4.41 8.53 -12.90
C TRP A 398 4.49 9.62 -13.98
N GLU A 399 3.36 10.02 -14.58
CA GLU A 399 3.32 11.18 -15.48
C GLU A 399 3.70 12.48 -14.76
N ASP A 400 3.22 12.69 -13.53
CA ASP A 400 3.60 13.82 -12.70
C ASP A 400 5.09 13.76 -12.31
N TYR A 401 5.60 12.56 -12.02
CA TYR A 401 7.02 12.34 -11.75
C TYR A 401 7.88 12.69 -12.96
N ASP A 402 7.56 12.18 -14.14
CA ASP A 402 8.31 12.43 -15.37
C ASP A 402 8.34 13.93 -15.70
N ARG A 403 7.21 14.63 -15.53
CA ARG A 403 7.12 16.08 -15.70
C ARG A 403 8.01 16.84 -14.73
N ALA A 404 8.01 16.44 -13.45
CA ALA A 404 8.83 17.07 -12.42
C ALA A 404 10.32 16.78 -12.60
N ALA A 405 10.67 15.55 -12.96
CA ALA A 405 12.02 15.11 -13.28
C ALA A 405 12.59 15.87 -14.48
N TYR A 406 11.79 15.99 -15.55
CA TYR A 406 12.14 16.77 -16.72
C TYR A 406 12.38 18.24 -16.37
N ALA A 407 11.46 18.87 -15.62
CA ALA A 407 11.61 20.28 -15.23
C ALA A 407 12.88 20.53 -14.39
N LEU A 408 13.19 19.64 -13.45
CA LEU A 408 14.40 19.72 -12.63
C LEU A 408 15.65 19.55 -13.50
N ALA A 409 15.68 18.55 -14.37
CA ALA A 409 16.81 18.30 -15.27
C ALA A 409 17.04 19.42 -16.29
N ASP A 410 15.98 19.98 -16.87
CA ASP A 410 16.05 21.14 -17.78
C ASP A 410 16.62 22.36 -17.05
N MET A 411 16.12 22.68 -15.85
CA MET A 411 16.67 23.78 -15.04
C MET A 411 18.15 23.55 -14.70
N ALA A 412 18.50 22.36 -14.20
CA ALA A 412 19.89 22.02 -13.87
C ALA A 412 20.80 22.19 -15.10
N SER A 413 20.35 21.78 -16.29
CA SER A 413 21.10 21.92 -17.54
C SER A 413 21.31 23.39 -17.91
N ARG A 414 20.27 24.25 -17.80
CA ARG A 414 20.35 25.70 -18.07
C ARG A 414 21.37 26.43 -17.20
N PHE A 415 21.55 26.01 -15.96
CA PHE A 415 22.54 26.59 -15.04
C PHE A 415 23.87 25.81 -15.01
N ARG A 416 24.05 24.82 -15.91
CA ARG A 416 25.23 23.95 -16.01
C ARG A 416 25.55 23.21 -14.71
N VAL A 417 24.54 22.89 -13.91
CA VAL A 417 24.69 22.10 -12.69
C VAL A 417 25.07 20.66 -13.06
N SER A 418 26.10 20.13 -12.40
CA SER A 418 26.53 18.75 -12.62
C SER A 418 25.54 17.74 -12.07
N LYS A 419 25.33 16.65 -12.81
CA LYS A 419 24.57 15.47 -12.35
C LYS A 419 25.15 14.83 -11.11
N ARG A 420 26.40 15.11 -10.74
CA ARG A 420 26.98 14.64 -9.48
C ARG A 420 26.21 15.17 -8.26
N HIS A 421 25.64 16.37 -8.37
CA HIS A 421 25.02 17.09 -7.26
C HIS A 421 23.50 16.90 -7.14
N TYR A 422 22.88 16.08 -8.00
CA TYR A 422 21.47 15.74 -7.84
C TYR A 422 21.14 14.30 -8.27
N GLY A 423 20.13 13.72 -7.62
CA GLY A 423 19.59 12.38 -7.90
C GLY A 423 18.07 12.42 -7.93
N ILE A 424 17.46 12.02 -9.04
CA ILE A 424 16.00 11.94 -9.18
C ILE A 424 15.61 10.46 -9.21
N GLY A 425 14.69 10.05 -8.35
CA GLY A 425 14.25 8.66 -8.17
C GLY A 425 15.27 7.75 -7.48
N ARG A 426 16.44 8.26 -7.08
CA ARG A 426 17.49 7.49 -6.41
C ARG A 426 18.26 8.35 -5.44
N VAL A 427 18.76 7.73 -4.37
CA VAL A 427 19.72 8.35 -3.47
C VAL A 427 21.10 8.36 -4.14
N LYS A 428 21.82 9.47 -4.01
CA LYS A 428 23.15 9.67 -4.55
C LYS A 428 24.00 10.41 -3.52
N ASP A 429 25.24 9.96 -3.32
CA ASP A 429 26.18 10.60 -2.40
C ASP A 429 26.60 11.99 -2.91
N GLN A 430 26.79 12.92 -1.97
CA GLN A 430 27.09 14.33 -2.18
C GLN A 430 26.10 15.00 -3.16
N ALA A 431 24.80 14.72 -2.98
CA ALA A 431 23.78 15.18 -3.91
C ALA A 431 22.44 15.53 -3.26
N TRP A 432 21.72 16.47 -3.88
CA TRP A 432 20.30 16.68 -3.63
C TRP A 432 19.48 15.54 -4.24
N CYS A 433 18.79 14.79 -3.39
CA CYS A 433 18.03 13.61 -3.77
C CYS A 433 16.53 13.88 -3.71
N LEU A 434 15.80 13.44 -4.74
CA LEU A 434 14.35 13.34 -4.78
C LEU A 434 13.97 11.87 -4.88
N VAL A 435 13.29 11.34 -3.86
CA VAL A 435 12.87 9.94 -3.83
C VAL A 435 11.41 9.80 -3.40
N ARG A 436 10.73 8.78 -3.92
CA ARG A 436 9.38 8.42 -3.48
C ARG A 436 9.48 7.58 -2.22
N GLU A 437 8.71 7.93 -1.20
CA GLU A 437 8.59 7.18 0.04
C GLU A 437 7.11 6.92 0.31
N GLY A 438 6.67 5.73 -0.07
CA GLY A 438 5.26 5.37 -0.09
C GLY A 438 4.43 6.33 -0.97
N ASP A 439 3.56 7.12 -0.34
CA ASP A 439 2.71 8.12 -1.01
C ASP A 439 3.28 9.53 -1.05
N ARG A 440 4.49 9.71 -0.52
CA ARG A 440 5.11 11.02 -0.39
C ARG A 440 6.44 11.08 -1.13
N TRP A 441 6.95 12.29 -1.24
CA TRP A 441 8.18 12.59 -1.95
C TRP A 441 9.14 13.28 -0.99
N ALA A 442 10.25 12.63 -0.70
CA ALA A 442 11.30 13.19 0.13
C ALA A 442 12.31 13.93 -0.75
N ALA A 443 12.68 15.13 -0.32
CA ALA A 443 13.78 15.91 -0.88
C ALA A 443 14.78 16.23 0.22
N PHE A 444 16.04 15.88 0.01
CA PHE A 444 17.11 16.05 1.00
C PHE A 444 18.48 16.14 0.35
N TRP A 445 19.46 16.68 1.05
CA TRP A 445 20.87 16.52 0.73
C TRP A 445 21.36 15.21 1.34
N TYR A 446 22.11 14.41 0.60
CA TYR A 446 22.68 13.16 1.10
C TYR A 446 24.20 13.22 1.07
N ALA A 447 24.82 13.02 2.24
CA ALA A 447 26.26 13.00 2.44
C ALA A 447 26.59 12.22 3.73
N ASP A 448 27.77 11.60 3.79
CA ASP A 448 28.26 10.88 4.98
C ASP A 448 27.27 9.85 5.53
N ASP A 449 26.62 9.11 4.62
CA ASP A 449 25.54 8.14 4.88
C ASP A 449 24.35 8.72 5.67
N ARG A 450 24.11 10.03 5.56
CA ARG A 450 23.06 10.75 6.29
C ARG A 450 22.24 11.63 5.37
N ARG A 451 20.96 11.79 5.74
CA ARG A 451 20.05 12.76 5.12
C ARG A 451 20.10 14.06 5.90
N GLU A 452 20.36 15.15 5.20
CA GLU A 452 20.39 16.51 5.73
C GLU A 452 19.35 17.38 5.02
N LEU A 453 18.86 18.42 5.72
CA LEU A 453 17.90 19.39 5.19
C LEU A 453 16.63 18.74 4.60
N GLU A 454 16.24 17.58 5.16
CA GLU A 454 15.15 16.77 4.65
C GLU A 454 13.79 17.45 4.79
N HIS A 455 13.04 17.43 3.69
CA HIS A 455 11.65 17.86 3.63
C HIS A 455 10.83 16.83 2.85
N VAL A 456 9.65 16.49 3.38
CA VAL A 456 8.73 15.53 2.78
C VAL A 456 7.49 16.25 2.27
N PHE A 457 7.09 15.95 1.03
CA PHE A 457 6.01 16.62 0.32
C PHE A 457 4.91 15.64 -0.11
N ASP A 458 3.67 16.12 -0.17
CA ASP A 458 2.51 15.33 -0.62
C ASP A 458 2.45 15.20 -2.16
N THR A 459 3.25 15.98 -2.91
CA THR A 459 3.33 15.92 -4.38
C THR A 459 4.77 16.04 -4.88
N VAL A 460 5.08 15.33 -5.98
CA VAL A 460 6.42 15.37 -6.61
C VAL A 460 6.79 16.77 -7.11
N GLY A 461 5.82 17.53 -7.62
CA GLY A 461 6.06 18.90 -8.11
C GLY A 461 6.53 19.85 -7.01
N GLN A 462 6.02 19.72 -5.78
CA GLN A 462 6.50 20.50 -4.64
C GLN A 462 7.93 20.11 -4.24
N ALA A 463 8.21 18.81 -4.16
CA ALA A 463 9.56 18.30 -3.88
C ALA A 463 10.58 18.76 -4.93
N ALA A 464 10.23 18.65 -6.21
CA ALA A 464 11.08 19.11 -7.31
C ALA A 464 11.29 20.63 -7.26
N THR A 465 10.26 21.41 -6.95
CA THR A 465 10.38 22.87 -6.78
C THR A 465 11.33 23.24 -5.64
N TYR A 466 11.26 22.51 -4.53
CA TYR A 466 12.18 22.70 -3.41
C TYR A 466 13.63 22.44 -3.84
N ILE A 467 13.92 21.30 -4.48
CA ILE A 467 15.28 21.00 -4.96
C ILE A 467 15.73 22.00 -6.01
N MET A 468 14.85 22.38 -6.95
CA MET A 468 15.19 23.39 -7.95
C MET A 468 15.59 24.72 -7.28
N GLY A 469 14.91 25.12 -6.20
CA GLY A 469 15.28 26.28 -5.41
C GLY A 469 16.62 26.14 -4.70
N GLN A 470 16.97 24.94 -4.22
CA GLN A 470 18.28 24.67 -3.60
C GLN A 470 19.41 24.70 -4.63
N LEU A 471 19.20 24.07 -5.79
CA LEU A 471 20.15 24.07 -6.89
C LEU A 471 20.35 25.49 -7.43
N TRP A 472 19.29 26.26 -7.63
CA TRP A 472 19.38 27.64 -8.13
C TRP A 472 20.08 28.59 -7.14
N GLN A 473 19.96 28.39 -5.83
CA GLN A 473 20.68 29.23 -4.87
C GLN A 473 22.18 28.95 -4.83
N ASN A 474 22.58 27.70 -5.10
CA ASN A 474 23.96 27.24 -4.94
C ASN A 474 24.64 26.89 -6.28
N TYR A 475 23.99 27.16 -7.42
CA TYR A 475 24.47 26.69 -8.72
C TYR A 475 25.91 27.05 -9.05
N PRO A 476 26.49 28.21 -8.65
CA PRO A 476 27.88 28.53 -8.98
C PRO A 476 28.88 27.51 -8.46
N ASP A 477 28.62 26.94 -7.28
CA ASP A 477 29.48 25.92 -6.66
C ASP A 477 29.14 24.50 -7.12
N LEU A 478 27.99 24.32 -7.78
CA LEU A 478 27.49 23.03 -8.26
C LEU A 478 27.70 22.82 -9.76
N GLN A 479 28.37 23.77 -10.43
CA GLN A 479 28.61 23.70 -11.87
C GLN A 479 29.47 22.49 -12.23
N ARG A 480 29.36 22.10 -13.49
CA ARG A 480 30.19 21.06 -14.10
C ARG A 480 31.63 21.50 -14.21
N GLU A 481 32.52 20.53 -14.07
CA GLU A 481 33.91 20.70 -14.52
C GLU A 481 33.94 20.77 -16.05
N ALA A 482 34.96 21.44 -16.59
CA ALA A 482 35.08 21.64 -18.04
C ALA A 482 35.25 20.34 -18.86
N ASP A 483 35.73 19.26 -18.24
CA ASP A 483 35.94 17.96 -18.88
C ASP A 483 34.77 16.97 -18.69
N GLU A 484 33.78 17.33 -17.88
CA GLU A 484 32.60 16.51 -17.62
C GLU A 484 31.76 16.38 -18.90
N LEU A 485 31.42 15.14 -19.27
CA LEU A 485 30.58 14.88 -20.44
C LEU A 485 29.10 15.18 -20.15
N LEU A 486 28.43 15.73 -21.17
CA LEU A 486 26.98 15.92 -21.19
C LEU A 486 26.32 14.69 -21.81
N ASP A 487 25.22 14.24 -21.21
CA ASP A 487 24.29 13.34 -21.92
C ASP A 487 23.53 14.14 -22.98
N THR A 488 23.04 13.44 -24.01
CA THR A 488 22.35 14.05 -25.16
C THR A 488 21.22 15.00 -24.78
N TYR A 489 20.44 14.70 -23.73
CA TYR A 489 19.32 15.54 -23.29
C TYR A 489 19.74 16.79 -22.50
N GLU A 490 21.01 16.91 -22.11
CA GLU A 490 21.55 18.08 -21.40
C GLU A 490 22.13 19.13 -22.35
N VAL A 491 22.24 18.78 -23.64
CA VAL A 491 22.70 19.67 -24.69
C VAL A 491 21.55 20.62 -25.05
N LEU A 492 21.70 21.89 -24.69
CA LEU A 492 20.67 22.92 -24.94
C LEU A 492 20.75 23.45 -26.37
N ASP A 493 21.97 23.59 -26.90
CA ASP A 493 22.23 24.04 -28.26
C ASP A 493 22.11 22.83 -29.21
N VAL A 494 20.94 22.66 -29.82
CA VAL A 494 20.67 21.55 -30.75
C VAL A 494 21.00 21.93 -32.20
N PRO A 495 21.48 21.00 -33.04
CA PRO A 495 21.70 21.26 -34.45
C PRO A 495 20.39 21.67 -35.17
N ILE A 496 20.42 22.78 -35.91
CA ILE A 496 19.28 23.30 -36.66
C ILE A 496 19.15 22.56 -38.01
N PRO A 497 17.98 21.98 -38.35
CA PRO A 497 17.76 21.34 -39.65
C PRO A 497 18.14 22.26 -40.83
N PRO A 498 18.81 21.75 -41.89
CA PRO A 498 18.98 20.34 -42.25
C PRO A 498 20.18 19.64 -41.59
N SER A 499 20.80 20.22 -40.57
CA SER A 499 21.91 19.60 -39.84
C SER A 499 21.47 18.27 -39.18
N PRO A 500 22.38 17.30 -38.97
CA PRO A 500 22.04 16.02 -38.37
C PRO A 500 21.60 16.17 -36.92
N PRO A 501 20.66 15.35 -36.43
CA PRO A 501 20.24 15.39 -35.03
C PRO A 501 21.37 14.95 -34.10
N LEU A 502 21.28 15.35 -32.82
CA LEU A 502 22.27 15.05 -31.77
C LEU A 502 22.62 13.56 -31.65
N GLU A 503 21.72 12.65 -32.04
CA GLU A 503 21.94 11.21 -32.00
C GLU A 503 23.16 10.75 -32.81
N ASN A 504 23.58 11.53 -33.81
CA ASN A 504 24.76 11.28 -34.63
C ASN A 504 26.08 11.73 -33.98
N PHE A 505 26.02 12.33 -32.80
CA PHE A 505 27.19 12.87 -32.10
C PHE A 505 27.29 12.28 -30.70
N GLU A 506 28.49 12.33 -30.13
CA GLU A 506 28.77 11.91 -28.77
C GLU A 506 29.87 12.77 -28.13
N ARG A 507 30.16 12.48 -26.86
CA ARG A 507 31.20 13.17 -26.06
C ARG A 507 30.98 14.68 -25.97
N PHE A 508 29.73 15.08 -25.79
CA PHE A 508 29.33 16.48 -25.66
C PHE A 508 29.97 17.16 -24.45
N ARG A 509 30.46 18.39 -24.62
CA ARG A 509 31.01 19.27 -23.57
C ARG A 509 30.73 20.72 -23.90
N TYR A 510 30.47 21.56 -22.90
CA TYR A 510 30.58 23.00 -23.11
C TYR A 510 32.05 23.39 -23.02
N VAL A 511 32.54 24.09 -24.04
CA VAL A 511 33.92 24.58 -24.08
C VAL A 511 33.93 26.08 -24.31
N GLU A 512 34.83 26.76 -23.61
CA GLU A 512 35.15 28.15 -23.89
C GLU A 512 36.24 28.19 -24.96
N VAL A 513 35.98 28.92 -26.05
CA VAL A 513 36.90 29.06 -27.18
C VAL A 513 37.07 30.53 -27.51
N SER A 514 38.26 30.91 -27.98
CA SER A 514 38.59 32.27 -28.36
C SER A 514 39.20 32.29 -29.76
N ASP A 515 38.71 33.17 -30.63
CA ASP A 515 39.24 33.37 -31.99
C ASP A 515 39.41 32.06 -32.80
N LEU A 516 38.39 31.19 -32.76
CA LEU A 516 38.44 29.83 -33.31
C LEU A 516 38.12 29.79 -34.82
N ASP A 517 39.02 29.18 -35.60
CA ASP A 517 38.77 28.81 -36.99
C ASP A 517 37.92 27.54 -37.08
N VAL A 518 36.91 27.53 -37.95
CA VAL A 518 36.00 26.40 -38.16
C VAL A 518 35.64 26.23 -39.63
N GLU A 519 35.26 25.02 -40.01
CA GLU A 519 34.68 24.72 -41.33
C GLU A 519 33.17 24.58 -41.22
N GLN A 520 32.42 25.28 -42.08
CA GLN A 520 30.98 25.14 -42.16
C GLN A 520 30.57 24.43 -43.45
N PHE A 521 29.77 23.38 -43.31
CA PHE A 521 29.14 22.68 -44.42
C PHE A 521 27.63 22.95 -44.46
N GLY A 522 27.08 23.09 -45.66
CA GLY A 522 25.65 23.37 -45.85
C GLY A 522 25.27 24.85 -45.70
N PRO A 523 23.98 25.17 -45.53
CA PRO A 523 23.47 26.54 -45.58
C PRO A 523 23.81 27.36 -44.33
N PRO A 524 23.89 28.70 -44.43
CA PRO A 524 24.09 29.59 -43.27
C PRO A 524 23.01 29.50 -42.19
N THR A 525 21.89 28.83 -42.47
CA THR A 525 20.84 28.53 -41.47
C THR A 525 21.27 27.44 -40.48
N SER A 526 22.38 26.75 -40.72
CA SER A 526 22.98 25.80 -39.78
C SER A 526 23.79 26.51 -38.70
N ASN A 527 23.75 25.95 -37.49
CA ASN A 527 24.60 26.29 -36.35
C ASN A 527 25.69 25.23 -36.08
N LEU A 528 25.84 24.24 -36.95
CA LEU A 528 26.85 23.19 -36.81
C LEU A 528 28.09 23.54 -37.63
N VAL A 529 29.25 23.49 -36.99
CA VAL A 529 30.55 23.73 -37.62
C VAL A 529 31.55 22.65 -37.19
N TYR A 530 32.61 22.45 -37.96
CA TYR A 530 33.61 21.41 -37.74
C TYR A 530 34.99 22.02 -37.48
N ALA A 531 35.88 21.22 -36.91
CA ALA A 531 37.27 21.62 -36.71
C ALA A 531 37.95 22.06 -38.03
N PRO A 532 38.91 23.01 -37.96
CA PRO A 532 39.54 23.57 -39.16
C PRO A 532 40.24 22.47 -39.98
N GLY A 533 40.11 22.53 -41.31
CA GLY A 533 40.68 21.52 -42.21
C GLY A 533 39.87 20.22 -42.34
N THR A 534 38.68 20.14 -41.72
CA THR A 534 37.73 19.04 -41.97
C THR A 534 37.30 19.05 -43.44
N THR A 535 37.27 17.87 -44.07
CA THR A 535 36.85 17.69 -45.47
C THR A 535 35.50 16.99 -45.57
N VAL A 536 34.79 17.15 -46.70
CA VAL A 536 33.45 16.55 -46.92
C VAL A 536 33.43 15.02 -46.79
N ASP A 537 34.55 14.35 -47.08
CA ASP A 537 34.69 12.90 -46.96
C ASP A 537 34.78 12.40 -45.51
N GLN A 538 35.12 13.29 -44.57
CA GLN A 538 35.21 12.98 -43.14
C GLN A 538 33.89 13.17 -42.41
N ILE A 539 32.92 13.89 -42.99
CA ILE A 539 31.65 14.21 -42.31
C ILE A 539 30.74 12.98 -42.22
N VAL A 540 30.18 12.77 -41.03
CA VAL A 540 29.21 11.73 -40.71
C VAL A 540 28.06 12.32 -39.87
N PRO A 541 26.79 12.11 -40.25
CA PRO A 541 26.31 11.55 -41.52
C PRO A 541 26.56 12.50 -42.70
N VAL A 542 26.57 11.96 -43.92
CA VAL A 542 26.77 12.74 -45.15
C VAL A 542 25.67 13.79 -45.28
N LEU A 543 26.05 15.06 -45.35
CA LEU A 543 25.13 16.17 -45.54
C LEU A 543 24.79 16.30 -47.04
N HIS A 544 23.51 16.47 -47.37
CA HIS A 544 23.09 16.74 -48.75
C HIS A 544 23.10 18.26 -49.00
N GLY A 545 23.92 18.76 -49.93
CA GLY A 545 24.03 20.20 -50.20
C GLY A 545 25.29 20.58 -50.99
N ASP A 546 25.67 21.86 -50.94
CA ASP A 546 26.90 22.38 -51.54
C ASP A 546 28.13 21.78 -50.85
N ASP A 547 28.99 21.10 -51.62
CA ASP A 547 30.13 20.32 -51.13
C ASP A 547 31.32 21.18 -50.67
N SER A 548 31.28 22.48 -50.94
CA SER A 548 32.38 23.40 -50.64
C SER A 548 32.25 23.97 -49.22
N PRO A 549 33.17 23.67 -48.29
CA PRO A 549 33.14 24.26 -46.96
C PRO A 549 33.37 25.77 -47.03
N ARG A 550 32.65 26.52 -46.19
CA ARG A 550 33.00 27.91 -45.86
C ARG A 550 33.92 27.89 -44.65
N ARG A 551 35.10 28.49 -44.79
CA ARG A 551 36.01 28.67 -43.68
C ARG A 551 35.64 29.93 -42.91
N LEU A 552 35.31 29.78 -41.64
CA LEU A 552 34.84 30.86 -40.78
C LEU A 552 35.78 31.05 -39.59
N ARG A 553 35.84 32.26 -39.05
CA ARG A 553 36.46 32.55 -37.74
C ARG A 553 35.43 33.11 -36.78
N LEU A 554 35.24 32.44 -35.65
CA LEU A 554 34.50 32.94 -34.51
C LEU A 554 35.38 33.96 -33.80
N THR A 555 34.97 35.23 -33.74
CA THR A 555 35.80 36.30 -33.14
C THR A 555 35.41 36.56 -31.69
N GLY A 556 36.39 36.78 -30.82
CA GLY A 556 36.17 36.99 -29.38
C GLY A 556 35.96 35.69 -28.60
N GLU A 557 35.37 35.80 -27.41
CA GLU A 557 35.12 34.67 -26.50
C GLU A 557 33.74 34.06 -26.73
N TRP A 558 33.71 32.72 -26.83
CA TRP A 558 32.50 31.95 -27.09
C TRP A 558 32.40 30.81 -26.08
N THR A 559 31.18 30.48 -25.67
CA THR A 559 30.88 29.14 -25.17
C THR A 559 30.10 28.37 -26.23
N VAL A 560 30.61 27.21 -26.62
CA VAL A 560 30.00 26.34 -27.63
C VAL A 560 29.92 24.90 -27.12
N VAL A 561 29.04 24.10 -27.73
CA VAL A 561 29.01 22.66 -27.45
C VAL A 561 30.01 21.96 -28.36
N SER A 562 31.09 21.44 -27.80
CA SER A 562 32.03 20.54 -28.46
C SER A 562 31.48 19.11 -28.45
N CYS A 563 31.57 18.42 -29.58
CA CYS A 563 31.21 17.00 -29.71
C CYS A 563 32.03 16.33 -30.80
N VAL A 564 31.94 15.01 -30.89
CA VAL A 564 32.51 14.24 -32.02
C VAL A 564 31.41 13.50 -32.76
N THR A 565 31.59 13.30 -34.06
CA THR A 565 30.70 12.45 -34.85
C THR A 565 30.81 10.99 -34.40
N LYS A 566 29.69 10.28 -34.35
CA LYS A 566 29.69 8.82 -34.19
C LYS A 566 30.13 8.13 -35.48
N ASP A 567 30.52 6.87 -35.35
CA ASP A 567 30.75 6.01 -36.50
C ASP A 567 29.48 5.90 -37.36
N GLY A 568 29.65 6.13 -38.66
CA GLY A 568 28.59 5.91 -39.65
C GLY A 568 28.63 4.49 -40.21
N GLU A 569 27.65 4.14 -41.04
CA GLU A 569 27.59 2.80 -41.64
C GLU A 569 28.84 2.44 -42.49
N SER A 570 29.49 3.44 -43.07
CA SER A 570 30.59 3.27 -44.04
C SER A 570 31.81 4.14 -43.80
N ARG A 571 31.77 5.05 -42.82
CA ARG A 571 32.83 6.04 -42.53
C ARG A 571 33.12 6.07 -41.03
N PRO A 572 34.40 6.08 -40.60
CA PRO A 572 34.74 6.25 -39.20
C PRO A 572 34.33 7.65 -38.73
N GLY A 573 33.83 7.74 -37.50
CA GLY A 573 33.48 8.99 -36.83
C GLY A 573 34.71 9.68 -36.23
N ASP A 574 34.55 10.19 -35.01
CA ASP A 574 35.57 10.90 -34.22
C ASP A 574 36.01 12.25 -34.83
N VAL A 575 35.18 12.83 -35.71
CA VAL A 575 35.41 14.17 -36.24
C VAL A 575 34.89 15.20 -35.28
N GLN A 576 35.78 16.09 -34.83
CA GLN A 576 35.46 17.18 -33.93
C GLN A 576 34.50 18.19 -34.58
N ALA A 577 33.39 18.45 -33.90
CA ALA A 577 32.39 19.42 -34.29
C ALA A 577 32.05 20.36 -33.12
N TYR A 578 31.46 21.50 -33.46
CA TYR A 578 30.97 22.50 -32.53
C TYR A 578 29.55 22.90 -32.92
N ILE A 579 28.65 22.95 -31.94
CA ILE A 579 27.29 23.45 -32.10
C ILE A 579 27.22 24.84 -31.49
N LEU A 580 26.86 25.82 -32.32
CA LEU A 580 26.73 27.22 -31.93
C LEU A 580 25.31 27.49 -31.39
N PRO A 581 25.13 28.50 -30.53
CA PRO A 581 23.80 28.81 -29.96
C PRO A 581 22.76 29.29 -30.98
N GLN A 582 23.20 29.83 -32.11
CA GLN A 582 22.35 30.32 -33.21
C GLN A 582 22.96 29.98 -34.57
N ALA A 583 22.18 30.19 -35.63
CA ALA A 583 22.65 29.97 -36.99
C ALA A 583 23.86 30.85 -37.32
N THR A 584 24.84 30.27 -38.00
CA THR A 584 26.05 30.96 -38.49
C THR A 584 25.74 32.21 -39.31
N GLY A 585 24.65 32.21 -40.09
CA GLY A 585 24.19 33.34 -40.89
C GLY A 585 23.81 34.56 -40.04
N ASP A 586 23.22 34.34 -38.86
CA ASP A 586 22.90 35.42 -37.93
C ASP A 586 24.18 36.05 -37.37
N TYR A 587 25.15 35.20 -36.98
CA TYR A 587 26.43 35.66 -36.47
C TYR A 587 27.31 36.35 -37.52
N LEU A 588 27.24 35.92 -38.78
CA LEU A 588 27.85 36.62 -39.92
C LEU A 588 27.21 38.00 -40.11
N HIS A 589 25.87 38.09 -40.01
CA HIS A 589 25.16 39.36 -40.09
C HIS A 589 25.52 40.31 -38.94
N TRP A 590 25.68 39.77 -37.73
CA TRP A 590 26.10 40.54 -36.54
C TRP A 590 27.60 40.88 -36.50
N GLY A 591 28.40 40.30 -37.41
CA GLY A 591 29.85 40.51 -37.46
C GLY A 591 30.63 39.84 -36.33
N GLN A 592 30.04 38.85 -35.66
CA GLN A 592 30.70 38.05 -34.61
C GLN A 592 31.45 36.85 -35.21
N ILE A 593 31.04 36.42 -36.40
CA ILE A 593 31.77 35.46 -37.23
C ILE A 593 32.20 36.18 -38.52
N VAL A 594 33.41 35.89 -38.99
CA VAL A 594 33.92 36.41 -40.27
C VAL A 594 34.28 35.26 -41.21
N GLU A 595 33.96 35.41 -42.49
CA GLU A 595 34.37 34.46 -43.51
C GLU A 595 35.81 34.72 -43.93
N LEU A 596 36.65 33.68 -43.89
CA LEU A 596 38.06 33.76 -44.24
C LEU A 596 38.21 33.51 -45.74
N SER A 597 38.87 34.43 -46.45
CA SER A 597 39.17 34.26 -47.86
C SER A 597 40.25 33.18 -48.05
N ALA A 598 40.20 32.42 -49.15
CA ALA A 598 41.21 31.40 -49.48
C ALA A 598 42.66 31.94 -49.61
N ALA A 599 42.88 33.26 -49.49
CA ALA A 599 44.16 33.94 -49.59
C ALA A 599 44.85 34.24 -48.24
N ASP A 600 44.19 34.04 -47.09
CA ASP A 600 44.72 34.43 -45.77
C ASP A 600 45.37 33.27 -44.99
N GLY A 601 45.82 32.22 -45.68
CA GLY A 601 46.53 31.08 -45.11
C GLY A 601 47.88 30.84 -45.78
N SER A 602 48.92 31.52 -45.29
CA SER A 602 50.33 31.15 -45.48
C SER A 602 51.08 31.25 -44.16
#